data_AF-A0A0M0KMI4-F1
#
_entry.id   AF-A0A0M0KMI4-F1
#
_cell.length_a   1.000
_cell.length_b   1.000
_cell.length_c   1.000
_cell.angle_alpha   90.00
_cell.angle_beta   90.00
_cell.angle_gamma   90.00
#
_symmetry.space_group_name_H-M   'P 1'
#
loop_
_entity.id
_entity.type
_entity.pdbx_description
1 polymer ?
#
loop_
_entity_poly.entity_id
_entity_poly.type
_entity_poly.pdbx_seq_one_letter_code
_entity_poly.pdbx_strand_id
1 'polypeptide(L)'
;MENYEYILTTQSVQNEDGSFFNPHELISVPEDKAKELAKTGQAIRIDTRVMDELQRKVRRAIKQAKKSIREMRESDNPYYHDPAVLDYEIKRVEDALDREVNEINEQWKRERQQMIDEATDIAANYTVRVSSSDRDKAEVIVSDFLFGSETGNKADALSDFQARLASASPSVLQAIKARYADIKRTLDTHFNTLDAVVTMSAINRQPKEKLVKIAVEQLPVNVDHDYFVYKTIKQSRDRFAWQALDSVESAGSLDAQFRALDRMGK
;
A
#
# COMPACT_ATOMS: atom_id res chain seq x y z
N MET A 1 -15.35 0.27 13.39
CA MET A 1 -14.08 0.49 12.69
C MET A 1 -14.08 -0.47 11.53
N GLU A 2 -14.03 0.04 10.30
CA GLU A 2 -13.85 -0.82 9.14
C GLU A 2 -12.43 -1.40 9.19
N ASN A 3 -12.32 -2.71 9.06
CA ASN A 3 -11.02 -3.36 8.89
C ASN A 3 -10.58 -3.14 7.44
N TYR A 4 -9.35 -2.69 7.26
CA TYR A 4 -8.74 -2.57 5.94
C TYR A 4 -7.72 -3.69 5.76
N GLU A 5 -7.61 -4.17 4.52
CA GLU A 5 -6.62 -5.18 4.14
C GLU A 5 -5.79 -4.70 2.96
N TYR A 6 -4.52 -5.09 2.98
CA TYR A 6 -3.62 -4.88 1.85
C TYR A 6 -3.82 -5.98 0.81
N ILE A 7 -4.10 -5.53 -0.42
CA ILE A 7 -4.22 -6.39 -1.59
C ILE A 7 -3.31 -5.88 -2.70
N LEU A 8 -2.74 -6.81 -3.47
CA LEU A 8 -2.09 -6.49 -4.73
C LEU A 8 -3.07 -6.72 -5.87
N THR A 9 -3.37 -5.69 -6.66
CA THR A 9 -4.17 -5.86 -7.89
C THR A 9 -3.43 -6.73 -8.90
N THR A 10 -4.14 -7.61 -9.59
CA THR A 10 -3.58 -8.47 -10.65
C THR A 10 -3.96 -8.01 -12.06
N GLN A 11 -4.93 -7.10 -12.13
CA GLN A 11 -5.45 -6.47 -13.33
C GLN A 11 -5.98 -5.08 -12.98
N SER A 12 -6.34 -4.28 -13.98
CA SER A 12 -6.97 -2.98 -13.72
C SER A 12 -8.33 -3.19 -13.05
N VAL A 13 -8.56 -2.50 -11.93
CA VAL A 13 -9.81 -2.56 -11.16
C VAL A 13 -10.40 -1.17 -11.10
N GLN A 14 -11.70 -1.04 -11.40
CA GLN A 14 -12.37 0.25 -11.35
C GLN A 14 -12.72 0.63 -9.90
N ASN A 15 -12.52 1.90 -9.59
CA ASN A 15 -12.79 2.53 -8.31
C ASN A 15 -14.23 3.02 -8.23
N GLU A 16 -14.69 3.31 -7.02
CA GLU A 16 -16.03 3.87 -6.77
C GLU A 16 -16.21 5.27 -7.38
N ASP A 17 -15.12 6.01 -7.56
CA ASP A 17 -15.08 7.31 -8.22
C ASP A 17 -14.92 7.22 -9.75
N GLY A 18 -14.89 5.99 -10.30
CA GLY A 18 -14.72 5.72 -11.72
C GLY A 18 -13.27 5.73 -12.22
N SER A 19 -12.28 6.01 -11.37
CA SER A 19 -10.86 5.85 -11.69
C SER A 19 -10.45 4.37 -11.71
N PHE A 20 -9.21 4.03 -12.08
CA PHE A 20 -8.74 2.65 -12.13
C PHE A 20 -7.46 2.48 -11.31
N PHE A 21 -7.39 1.42 -10.50
CA PHE A 21 -6.12 0.96 -9.94
C PHE A 21 -5.28 0.30 -11.03
N ASN A 22 -3.98 0.57 -11.03
CA ASN A 22 -3.07 -0.08 -11.96
C ASN A 22 -2.87 -1.54 -11.58
N PRO A 23 -2.55 -2.44 -12.53
CA PRO A 23 -2.11 -3.78 -12.21
C PRO A 23 -0.81 -3.76 -11.38
N HIS A 24 -0.69 -4.71 -10.45
CA HIS A 24 0.46 -4.86 -9.55
C HIS A 24 0.66 -3.67 -8.61
N GLU A 25 -0.42 -3.01 -8.24
CA GLU A 25 -0.42 -1.93 -7.26
C GLU A 25 -0.91 -2.48 -5.91
N LEU A 26 -0.12 -2.25 -4.87
CA LEU A 26 -0.51 -2.57 -3.50
C LEU A 26 -1.42 -1.46 -2.97
N ILE A 27 -2.65 -1.84 -2.63
CA ILE A 27 -3.68 -0.91 -2.14
C ILE A 27 -4.27 -1.43 -0.83
N SER A 28 -4.77 -0.49 -0.02
CA SER A 28 -5.50 -0.79 1.22
C SER A 28 -6.99 -0.55 0.97
N VAL A 29 -7.81 -1.60 1.07
CA VAL A 29 -9.26 -1.54 0.84
C VAL A 29 -10.04 -2.15 2.00
N PRO A 30 -11.33 -1.84 2.17
CA PRO A 30 -12.16 -2.49 3.17
C PRO A 30 -12.17 -4.02 3.02
N GLU A 31 -12.22 -4.74 4.13
CA GLU A 31 -12.12 -6.21 4.20
C GLU A 31 -13.11 -6.94 3.25
N ASP A 32 -14.34 -6.45 3.15
CA ASP A 32 -15.36 -7.06 2.29
C ASP A 32 -15.02 -6.93 0.79
N LYS A 33 -14.50 -5.76 0.39
CA LYS A 33 -14.00 -5.51 -0.97
C LYS A 33 -12.75 -6.33 -1.27
N ALA A 34 -11.84 -6.47 -0.29
CA ALA A 34 -10.67 -7.35 -0.41
C ALA A 34 -11.07 -8.81 -0.65
N LYS A 35 -12.07 -9.32 0.08
CA LYS A 35 -12.62 -10.68 -0.11
C LYS A 35 -13.23 -10.87 -1.49
N GLU A 36 -14.00 -9.89 -1.95
CA GLU A 36 -14.61 -9.93 -3.29
C GLU A 36 -13.54 -9.97 -4.39
N LEU A 37 -12.59 -9.03 -4.37
CA LEU A 37 -11.51 -8.95 -5.36
C LEU A 37 -10.60 -10.18 -5.34
N ALA A 38 -10.40 -10.79 -4.16
CA ALA A 38 -9.67 -12.05 -4.05
C ALA A 38 -10.47 -13.23 -4.66
N LYS A 39 -11.79 -13.26 -4.45
CA LYS A 39 -12.67 -14.32 -4.98
C LYS A 39 -12.78 -14.26 -6.50
N THR A 40 -12.82 -13.05 -7.08
CA THR A 40 -12.84 -12.83 -8.53
C THR A 40 -11.46 -13.01 -9.17
N GLY A 41 -10.41 -13.24 -8.37
CA GLY A 41 -9.04 -13.38 -8.84
C GLY A 41 -8.44 -12.08 -9.37
N GLN A 42 -9.07 -10.94 -9.05
CA GLN A 42 -8.63 -9.60 -9.45
C GLN A 42 -7.55 -9.06 -8.52
N ALA A 43 -7.42 -9.60 -7.31
CA ALA A 43 -6.37 -9.23 -6.37
C ALA A 43 -5.85 -10.42 -5.55
N ILE A 44 -4.67 -10.25 -4.96
CA ILE A 44 -4.07 -11.19 -4.01
C ILE A 44 -4.00 -10.54 -2.65
N ARG A 45 -4.54 -11.21 -1.63
CA ARG A 45 -4.45 -10.79 -0.23
C ARG A 45 -3.08 -11.12 0.33
N ILE A 46 -2.51 -10.17 1.06
CA ILE A 46 -1.22 -10.31 1.73
C ILE A 46 -1.45 -10.44 3.23
N ASP A 47 -0.78 -11.40 3.85
CA ASP A 47 -0.82 -11.51 5.31
C ASP A 47 -0.07 -10.33 5.92
N THR A 48 -0.82 -9.45 6.58
CA THR A 48 -0.32 -8.23 7.21
C THR A 48 -0.53 -8.23 8.72
N ARG A 49 -0.87 -9.39 9.32
CA ARG A 49 -1.17 -9.50 10.76
C ARG A 49 -0.04 -8.99 11.65
N VAL A 50 1.21 -9.36 11.32
CA VAL A 50 2.39 -8.90 12.07
C VAL A 50 2.54 -7.38 11.98
N MET A 51 2.33 -6.81 10.79
CA MET A 51 2.36 -5.36 10.58
C MET A 51 1.30 -4.64 11.43
N ASP A 52 0.05 -5.13 11.40
CA ASP A 52 -1.06 -4.57 12.18
C ASP A 52 -0.80 -4.64 13.69
N GLU A 53 -0.22 -5.74 14.16
CA GLU A 53 0.17 -5.90 15.56
C GLU A 53 1.22 -4.87 15.98
N LEU A 54 2.23 -4.64 15.15
CA LEU A 54 3.28 -3.65 15.41
C LEU A 54 2.73 -2.21 15.34
N GLN A 55 1.86 -1.89 14.39
CA GLN A 55 1.14 -0.61 14.36
C GLN A 55 0.31 -0.40 15.64
N ARG A 56 -0.39 -1.44 16.13
CA ARG A 56 -1.10 -1.39 17.42
C ARG A 56 -0.16 -1.18 18.60
N LYS A 57 1.08 -1.67 18.56
CA LYS A 57 2.09 -1.36 19.59
C LYS A 57 2.49 0.11 19.53
N VAL A 58 2.78 0.65 18.35
CA VAL A 58 3.09 2.09 18.17
C VAL A 58 1.96 2.96 18.72
N ARG A 59 0.69 2.69 18.38
CA ARG A 59 -0.47 3.44 18.90
C ARG A 59 -0.55 3.40 20.44
N ARG A 60 -0.26 2.25 21.05
CA ARG A 60 -0.25 2.10 22.51
C ARG A 60 0.88 2.90 23.15
N ALA A 61 2.09 2.86 22.59
CA ALA A 61 3.23 3.65 23.05
C ALA A 61 2.93 5.16 23.01
N ILE A 62 2.38 5.66 21.88
CA ILE A 62 1.95 7.07 21.75
C ILE A 62 0.90 7.43 22.81
N LYS A 63 -0.10 6.57 23.01
CA LYS A 63 -1.18 6.81 23.99
C LYS A 63 -0.61 6.89 25.41
N GLN A 64 0.33 6.02 25.75
CA GLN A 64 0.99 6.01 27.05
C GLN A 64 1.83 7.26 27.26
N ALA A 65 2.67 7.63 26.29
CA ALA A 65 3.47 8.87 26.36
C ALA A 65 2.59 10.11 26.51
N LYS A 66 1.51 10.24 25.73
CA LYS A 66 0.54 11.34 25.86
C LYS A 66 -0.09 11.40 27.25
N LYS A 67 -0.44 10.24 27.81
CA LYS A 67 -1.02 10.14 29.15
C LYS A 67 0.00 10.58 30.21
N SER A 68 1.24 10.07 30.16
CA SER A 68 2.29 10.45 31.10
C SER A 68 2.64 11.94 31.04
N ILE A 69 2.76 12.51 29.84
CA ILE A 69 3.02 13.95 29.68
C ILE A 69 1.88 14.78 30.26
N ARG A 70 0.63 14.36 30.05
CA ARG A 70 -0.53 15.03 30.65
C ARG A 70 -0.49 14.97 32.17
N GLU A 71 -0.28 13.78 32.73
CA GLU A 71 -0.19 13.56 34.17
C GLU A 71 0.93 14.39 34.80
N MET A 72 2.08 14.55 34.14
CA MET A 72 3.17 15.42 34.62
C MET A 72 2.77 16.90 34.63
N ARG A 73 2.06 17.37 33.59
CA ARG A 73 1.63 18.78 33.46
C ARG A 73 0.49 19.16 34.42
N GLU A 74 -0.37 18.20 34.74
CA GLU A 74 -1.55 18.39 35.59
C GLU A 74 -1.29 17.95 37.04
N SER A 75 -0.06 17.55 37.37
CA SER A 75 0.28 17.04 38.71
C SER A 75 0.42 18.17 39.73
N ASP A 76 -0.20 17.98 40.90
CA ASP A 76 0.03 18.84 42.08
C ASP A 76 1.38 18.57 42.78
N ASN A 77 2.24 17.72 42.22
CA ASN A 77 3.55 17.42 42.80
C ASN A 77 4.50 18.62 42.63
N PRO A 78 5.02 19.20 43.74
CA PRO A 78 5.94 20.35 43.68
C PRO A 78 7.19 20.12 42.83
N TYR A 79 7.60 18.87 42.63
CA TYR A 79 8.71 18.50 41.74
C TYR A 79 8.51 19.00 40.30
N TYR A 80 7.27 19.00 39.80
CA TYR A 80 6.95 19.43 38.44
C TYR A 80 6.62 20.93 38.32
N HIS A 81 6.66 21.69 39.42
CA HIS A 81 6.40 23.14 39.40
C HIS A 81 7.58 23.95 38.85
N ASP A 82 8.79 23.39 38.83
CA ASP A 82 9.95 23.97 38.14
C ASP A 82 9.86 23.66 36.63
N PRO A 83 9.74 24.68 35.75
CA PRO A 83 9.65 24.47 34.31
C PRO A 83 10.82 23.68 33.72
N ALA A 84 12.05 23.88 34.22
CA ALA A 84 13.22 23.16 33.71
C ALA A 84 13.19 21.67 34.05
N VAL A 85 12.68 21.32 35.24
CA VAL A 85 12.48 19.93 35.65
C VAL A 85 11.37 19.28 34.83
N LEU A 86 10.24 19.98 34.66
CA LEU A 86 9.12 19.49 33.86
C LEU A 86 9.51 19.23 32.40
N ASP A 87 10.24 20.16 31.77
CA ASP A 87 10.69 20.01 30.39
C ASP A 87 11.68 18.85 30.23
N TYR A 88 12.60 18.68 31.19
CA TYR A 88 13.52 17.56 31.21
C TYR A 88 12.79 16.21 31.29
N GLU A 89 11.79 16.10 32.17
CA GLU A 89 11.02 14.87 32.37
C GLU A 89 10.11 14.54 31.17
N ILE A 90 9.47 15.55 30.58
CA ILE A 90 8.72 15.41 29.32
C ILE A 90 9.65 14.91 28.22
N LYS A 91 10.83 15.52 28.06
CA LYS A 91 11.81 15.10 27.07
C LYS A 91 12.26 13.66 27.29
N ARG A 92 12.46 13.24 28.54
CA ARG A 92 12.81 11.85 28.85
C ARG A 92 11.74 10.85 28.43
N VAL A 93 10.46 11.18 28.62
CA VAL A 93 9.33 10.35 28.14
C VAL A 93 9.30 10.29 26.62
N GLU A 94 9.61 11.40 25.94
CA GLU A 94 9.67 11.46 24.49
C GLU A 94 10.85 10.67 23.92
N ASP A 95 12.03 10.80 24.51
CA ASP A 95 13.21 10.01 24.15
C ASP A 95 13.00 8.51 24.39
N ALA A 96 12.16 8.14 25.37
CA ALA A 96 11.75 6.75 25.57
C ALA A 96 10.78 6.27 24.48
N LEU A 97 9.78 7.08 24.12
CA LEU A 97 8.86 6.77 23.03
C LEU A 97 9.61 6.63 21.69
N ASP A 98 10.55 7.53 21.41
CA ASP A 98 11.36 7.51 20.20
C ASP A 98 12.16 6.21 20.08
N ARG A 99 12.76 5.75 21.19
CA ARG A 99 13.47 4.46 21.24
C ARG A 99 12.53 3.28 21.02
N GLU A 100 11.39 3.25 21.71
CA GLU A 100 10.42 2.15 21.57
C GLU A 100 9.87 2.05 20.14
N VAL A 101 9.53 3.18 19.50
CA VAL A 101 9.07 3.19 18.10
C VAL A 101 10.17 2.74 17.15
N ASN A 102 11.42 3.15 17.37
CA ASN A 102 12.54 2.68 16.56
C ASN A 102 12.76 1.17 16.70
N GLU A 103 12.67 0.61 17.91
CA GLU A 103 12.76 -0.84 18.12
C GLU A 103 11.63 -1.60 17.40
N ILE A 104 10.40 -1.06 17.42
CA ILE A 104 9.26 -1.63 16.69
C ILE A 104 9.50 -1.58 15.16
N ASN A 105 10.02 -0.47 14.64
CA ASN A 105 10.37 -0.34 13.23
C ASN A 105 11.49 -1.31 12.82
N GLU A 106 12.52 -1.48 13.64
CA GLU A 106 13.59 -2.45 13.38
C GLU A 106 13.08 -3.89 13.43
N GLN A 107 12.14 -4.20 14.33
CA GLN A 107 11.44 -5.48 14.29
C GLN A 107 10.70 -5.66 12.97
N TRP A 108 9.90 -4.68 12.54
CA TRP A 108 9.16 -4.74 11.29
C TRP A 108 10.07 -4.93 10.07
N LYS A 109 11.19 -4.22 9.98
CA LYS A 109 12.15 -4.37 8.88
C LYS A 109 12.69 -5.79 8.77
N ARG A 110 12.98 -6.45 9.89
CA ARG A 110 13.43 -7.86 9.92
C ARG A 110 12.35 -8.81 9.42
N GLU A 111 11.13 -8.67 9.94
CA GLU A 111 9.98 -9.49 9.52
C GLU A 111 9.68 -9.30 8.03
N ARG A 112 9.63 -8.05 7.56
CA ARG A 112 9.43 -7.72 6.14
C ARG A 112 10.53 -8.32 5.27
N GLN A 113 11.80 -8.26 5.71
CA GLN A 113 12.89 -8.86 4.95
C GLN A 113 12.75 -10.38 4.86
N GLN A 114 12.39 -11.04 5.96
CA GLN A 114 12.12 -12.48 5.93
C GLN A 114 10.98 -12.83 4.97
N MET A 115 9.88 -12.05 4.97
CA MET A 115 8.79 -12.24 4.02
C MET A 115 9.24 -12.05 2.56
N ILE A 116 10.16 -11.10 2.29
CA ILE A 116 10.74 -10.89 0.95
C ILE A 116 11.58 -12.09 0.52
N ASP A 117 12.40 -12.60 1.43
CA ASP A 117 13.29 -13.74 1.16
C ASP A 117 12.46 -15.00 0.86
N GLU A 118 11.47 -15.31 1.72
CA GLU A 118 10.54 -16.42 1.51
C GLU A 118 9.77 -16.28 0.19
N ALA A 119 9.23 -15.09 -0.11
CA ALA A 119 8.51 -14.85 -1.35
C ALA A 119 9.43 -14.94 -2.57
N THR A 120 10.69 -14.52 -2.44
CA THR A 120 11.70 -14.63 -3.50
C THR A 120 12.05 -16.08 -3.78
N ASP A 121 12.25 -16.90 -2.74
CA ASP A 121 12.53 -18.31 -2.88
C ASP A 121 11.37 -19.06 -3.52
N ILE A 122 10.13 -18.77 -3.10
CA ILE A 122 8.92 -19.35 -3.70
C ILE A 122 8.82 -18.94 -5.17
N ALA A 123 9.01 -17.66 -5.49
CA ALA A 123 8.94 -17.15 -6.85
C ALA A 123 10.07 -17.68 -7.76
N ALA A 124 11.27 -17.89 -7.22
CA ALA A 124 12.42 -18.43 -7.95
C ALA A 124 12.26 -19.93 -8.26
N ASN A 125 11.72 -20.68 -7.31
CA ASN A 125 11.45 -22.12 -7.49
C ASN A 125 10.19 -22.39 -8.31
N TYR A 126 9.33 -21.40 -8.48
CA TYR A 126 8.12 -21.53 -9.27
C TYR A 126 8.44 -21.70 -10.76
N THR A 127 8.28 -22.93 -11.26
CA THR A 127 8.43 -23.26 -12.68
C THR A 127 7.13 -23.79 -13.24
N VAL A 128 6.59 -23.13 -14.27
CA VAL A 128 5.44 -23.64 -15.01
C VAL A 128 5.95 -24.65 -16.04
N ARG A 129 5.68 -25.94 -15.81
CA ARG A 129 5.92 -26.96 -16.84
C ARG A 129 4.84 -26.85 -17.91
N VAL A 130 5.28 -26.76 -19.16
CA VAL A 130 4.41 -26.72 -20.32
C VAL A 130 4.43 -28.09 -20.99
N SER A 131 3.31 -28.81 -20.94
CA SER A 131 3.16 -30.09 -21.63
C SER A 131 2.96 -29.91 -23.15
N SER A 132 3.10 -30.96 -23.95
CA SER A 132 2.74 -30.92 -25.37
C SER A 132 1.27 -30.54 -25.58
N SER A 133 0.36 -31.13 -24.79
CA SER A 133 -1.06 -30.80 -24.85
C SER A 133 -1.35 -29.32 -24.57
N ASP A 134 -0.62 -28.70 -23.64
CA ASP A 134 -0.76 -27.26 -23.37
C ASP A 134 -0.29 -26.41 -24.56
N ARG A 135 0.78 -26.83 -25.25
CA ARG A 135 1.26 -26.16 -26.47
C ARG A 135 0.24 -26.28 -27.59
N ASP A 136 -0.35 -27.46 -27.78
CA ASP A 136 -1.34 -27.69 -28.82
C ASP A 136 -2.58 -26.81 -28.58
N LYS A 137 -3.06 -26.74 -27.33
CA LYS A 137 -4.15 -25.84 -26.94
C LYS A 137 -3.80 -24.38 -27.18
N ALA A 138 -2.61 -23.94 -26.76
CA ALA A 138 -2.15 -22.57 -26.98
C ALA A 138 -2.08 -22.22 -28.46
N GLU A 139 -1.56 -23.13 -29.30
CA GLU A 139 -1.44 -22.93 -30.74
C GLU A 139 -2.82 -22.79 -31.40
N VAL A 140 -3.80 -23.60 -31.02
CA VAL A 140 -5.19 -23.46 -31.51
C VAL A 140 -5.75 -22.10 -31.12
N ILE A 141 -5.65 -21.71 -29.84
CA ILE A 141 -6.17 -20.41 -29.35
C ILE A 141 -5.53 -19.24 -30.11
N VAL A 142 -4.22 -19.27 -30.33
CA VAL A 142 -3.50 -18.20 -31.05
C VAL A 142 -3.84 -18.22 -32.53
N SER A 143 -3.89 -19.39 -33.17
CA SER A 143 -4.20 -19.51 -34.60
C SER A 143 -5.60 -19.03 -34.93
N ASP A 144 -6.60 -19.41 -34.12
CA ASP A 144 -7.98 -18.95 -34.26
C ASP A 144 -8.07 -17.42 -34.19
N PHE A 145 -7.35 -16.80 -33.23
CA PHE A 145 -7.32 -15.35 -33.08
C PHE A 145 -6.65 -14.64 -34.26
N LEU A 146 -5.46 -15.11 -34.68
CA LEU A 146 -4.71 -14.49 -35.78
C LEU A 146 -5.51 -14.58 -37.09
N PHE A 147 -6.05 -15.76 -37.40
CA PHE A 147 -6.87 -15.95 -38.59
C PHE A 147 -8.16 -15.13 -38.54
N GLY A 148 -8.90 -15.18 -37.42
CA GLY A 148 -10.13 -14.41 -37.24
C GLY A 148 -9.92 -12.89 -37.33
N SER A 149 -8.76 -12.39 -36.90
CA SER A 149 -8.39 -10.97 -36.99
C SER A 149 -8.05 -10.52 -38.42
N GLU A 150 -7.55 -11.42 -39.26
CA GLU A 150 -7.19 -11.12 -40.66
C GLU A 150 -8.37 -11.29 -41.62
N THR A 151 -9.17 -12.35 -41.46
CA THR A 151 -10.16 -12.77 -42.46
C THR A 151 -11.62 -12.72 -41.99
N GLY A 152 -11.86 -12.54 -40.69
CA GLY A 152 -13.18 -12.66 -40.07
C GLY A 152 -13.70 -11.36 -39.44
N ASN A 153 -14.71 -11.50 -38.57
CA ASN A 153 -15.17 -10.39 -37.73
C ASN A 153 -14.16 -10.18 -36.59
N LYS A 154 -13.38 -9.11 -36.69
CA LYS A 154 -12.32 -8.75 -35.75
C LYS A 154 -12.81 -8.64 -34.30
N ALA A 155 -13.99 -8.03 -34.10
CA ALA A 155 -14.54 -7.84 -32.76
C ALA A 155 -14.87 -9.17 -32.08
N ASP A 156 -15.47 -10.11 -32.83
CA ASP A 156 -15.80 -11.44 -32.32
C ASP A 156 -14.54 -12.25 -32.04
N ALA A 157 -13.54 -12.18 -32.93
CA ALA A 157 -12.26 -12.86 -32.76
C ALA A 157 -11.51 -12.38 -31.50
N LEU A 158 -11.50 -11.07 -31.25
CA LEU A 158 -10.91 -10.51 -30.03
C LEU A 158 -11.67 -10.95 -28.79
N SER A 159 -13.00 -10.87 -28.82
CA SER A 159 -13.86 -11.25 -27.69
C SER A 159 -13.68 -12.72 -27.32
N ASP A 160 -13.70 -13.64 -28.29
CA ASP A 160 -13.46 -15.07 -28.06
C ASP A 160 -12.05 -15.32 -27.53
N PHE A 161 -11.04 -14.65 -28.11
CA PHE A 161 -9.66 -14.77 -27.63
C PHE A 161 -9.51 -14.32 -26.17
N GLN A 162 -10.09 -13.18 -25.80
CA GLN A 162 -10.08 -12.68 -24.42
C GLN A 162 -10.80 -13.63 -23.45
N ALA A 163 -11.93 -14.21 -23.86
CA ALA A 163 -12.66 -15.20 -23.06
C ALA A 163 -11.84 -16.49 -22.84
N ARG A 164 -11.13 -16.96 -23.87
CA ARG A 164 -10.23 -18.12 -23.78
C ARG A 164 -9.00 -17.82 -22.92
N LEU A 165 -8.43 -16.62 -23.02
CA LEU A 165 -7.32 -16.19 -22.13
C LEU A 165 -7.77 -16.14 -20.66
N ALA A 166 -8.98 -15.66 -20.39
CA ALA A 166 -9.50 -15.57 -19.03
C ALA A 166 -9.67 -16.94 -18.35
N SER A 167 -9.94 -17.99 -19.14
CA SER A 167 -10.13 -19.37 -18.67
C SER A 167 -8.92 -20.28 -18.85
N ALA A 168 -7.85 -19.80 -19.50
CA ALA A 168 -6.64 -20.57 -19.75
C ALA A 168 -5.88 -20.89 -18.46
N SER A 169 -5.32 -22.10 -18.38
CA SER A 169 -4.43 -22.48 -17.28
C SER A 169 -3.10 -21.70 -17.36
N PRO A 170 -2.36 -21.57 -16.25
CA PRO A 170 -1.04 -20.93 -16.25
C PRO A 170 -0.05 -21.56 -17.25
N SER A 171 -0.11 -22.89 -17.46
CA SER A 171 0.72 -23.59 -18.45
C SER A 171 0.39 -23.21 -19.90
N VAL A 172 -0.90 -23.08 -20.22
CA VAL A 172 -1.36 -22.62 -21.53
C VAL A 172 -1.01 -21.16 -21.76
N LEU A 173 -1.21 -20.27 -20.78
CA LEU A 173 -0.80 -18.87 -20.88
C LEU A 173 0.72 -18.75 -21.09
N GLN A 174 1.52 -19.55 -20.38
CA GLN A 174 2.96 -19.59 -20.57
C GLN A 174 3.36 -20.07 -21.98
N ALA A 175 2.60 -21.01 -22.56
CA ALA A 175 2.80 -21.42 -23.94
C ALA A 175 2.40 -20.33 -24.95
N ILE A 176 1.28 -19.63 -24.71
CA ILE A 176 0.83 -18.49 -25.53
C ILE A 176 1.88 -17.36 -25.56
N LYS A 177 2.59 -17.13 -24.44
CA LYS A 177 3.70 -16.15 -24.39
C LYS A 177 4.81 -16.42 -25.41
N ALA A 178 4.97 -17.64 -25.92
CA ALA A 178 5.92 -17.91 -26.99
C ALA A 178 5.55 -17.22 -28.31
N ARG A 179 4.26 -16.89 -28.52
CA ARG A 179 3.72 -16.19 -29.70
C ARG A 179 3.41 -14.71 -29.44
N TYR A 180 3.94 -14.15 -28.34
CA TYR A 180 3.63 -12.80 -27.88
C TYR A 180 3.88 -11.72 -28.96
N ALA A 181 4.95 -11.85 -29.73
CA ALA A 181 5.28 -10.89 -30.79
C ALA A 181 4.24 -10.87 -31.91
N ASP A 182 3.76 -12.04 -32.33
CA ASP A 182 2.73 -12.16 -33.38
C ASP A 182 1.41 -11.55 -32.90
N ILE A 183 0.98 -11.92 -31.68
CA ILE A 183 -0.25 -11.43 -31.07
C ILE A 183 -0.20 -9.91 -30.90
N LYS A 184 0.90 -9.37 -30.38
CA LYS A 184 1.09 -7.94 -30.20
C LYS A 184 1.01 -7.19 -31.53
N ARG A 185 1.68 -7.70 -32.58
CA ARG A 185 1.65 -7.11 -33.92
C ARG A 185 0.22 -7.05 -34.46
N THR A 186 -0.54 -8.14 -34.35
CA THR A 186 -1.94 -8.21 -34.78
C THR A 186 -2.81 -7.22 -34.01
N LEU A 187 -2.64 -7.13 -32.68
CA LEU A 187 -3.34 -6.16 -31.84
C LEU A 187 -3.05 -4.72 -32.24
N ASP A 188 -1.78 -4.36 -32.38
CA ASP A 188 -1.36 -3.01 -32.78
C ASP A 188 -1.83 -2.63 -34.19
N THR A 189 -2.01 -3.62 -35.08
CA THR A 189 -2.41 -3.39 -36.49
C THR A 189 -3.92 -3.31 -36.66
N HIS A 190 -4.69 -4.07 -35.89
CA HIS A 190 -6.12 -4.28 -36.15
C HIS A 190 -7.05 -3.76 -35.07
N PHE A 191 -6.54 -3.40 -33.90
CA PHE A 191 -7.33 -3.02 -32.73
C PHE A 191 -6.84 -1.70 -32.13
N ASN A 192 -7.65 -1.10 -31.26
CA ASN A 192 -7.24 0.12 -30.57
C ASN A 192 -6.23 -0.20 -29.45
N THR A 193 -5.55 0.85 -28.98
CA THR A 193 -4.51 0.73 -27.95
C THR A 193 -5.04 0.15 -26.64
N LEU A 194 -6.29 0.43 -26.25
CA LEU A 194 -6.85 -0.06 -24.99
C LEU A 194 -7.06 -1.58 -25.04
N ASP A 195 -7.66 -2.07 -26.11
CA ASP A 195 -7.90 -3.51 -26.34
C ASP A 195 -6.58 -4.29 -26.42
N ALA A 196 -5.57 -3.70 -27.08
CA ALA A 196 -4.23 -4.24 -27.10
C ALA A 196 -3.65 -4.33 -25.68
N VAL A 197 -3.71 -3.25 -24.90
CA VAL A 197 -3.18 -3.22 -23.52
C VAL A 197 -3.88 -4.25 -22.63
N VAL A 198 -5.21 -4.35 -22.68
CA VAL A 198 -6.00 -5.31 -21.88
C VAL A 198 -5.60 -6.75 -22.22
N THR A 199 -5.54 -7.07 -23.51
CA THR A 199 -5.23 -8.42 -23.99
C THR A 199 -3.80 -8.82 -23.67
N MET A 200 -2.83 -7.92 -23.89
CA MET A 200 -1.43 -8.17 -23.57
C MET A 200 -1.20 -8.32 -22.06
N SER A 201 -1.99 -7.63 -21.23
CA SER A 201 -1.96 -7.78 -19.77
C SER A 201 -2.47 -9.14 -19.33
N ALA A 202 -3.54 -9.65 -19.95
CA ALA A 202 -4.07 -10.99 -19.69
C ALA A 202 -3.05 -12.09 -20.06
N ILE A 203 -2.37 -11.96 -21.20
CA ILE A 203 -1.30 -12.89 -21.60
C ILE A 203 -0.13 -12.80 -20.63
N ASN A 204 0.26 -11.58 -20.23
CA ASN A 204 1.41 -11.37 -19.36
C ASN A 204 1.12 -11.58 -17.87
N ARG A 205 -0.04 -12.14 -17.53
CA ARG A 205 -0.41 -12.47 -16.15
C ARG A 205 0.75 -13.23 -15.48
N GLN A 206 1.19 -12.70 -14.35
CA GLN A 206 2.23 -13.31 -13.55
C GLN A 206 1.61 -14.42 -12.69
N PRO A 207 2.32 -15.51 -12.43
CA PRO A 207 1.89 -16.49 -11.45
C PRO A 207 1.78 -15.84 -10.07
N LYS A 208 0.87 -16.38 -9.25
CA LYS A 208 0.56 -15.85 -7.92
C LYS A 208 1.80 -15.70 -7.04
N GLU A 209 2.73 -16.63 -7.17
CA GLU A 209 4.01 -16.69 -6.46
C GLU A 209 4.87 -15.46 -6.73
N LYS A 210 4.97 -15.03 -8.00
CA LYS A 210 5.69 -13.81 -8.38
C LYS A 210 4.94 -12.55 -7.93
N LEU A 211 3.62 -12.58 -7.92
CA LEU A 211 2.79 -11.47 -7.46
C LEU A 211 2.91 -11.28 -5.95
N VAL A 212 2.99 -12.36 -5.16
CA VAL A 212 3.22 -12.27 -3.71
C VAL A 212 4.54 -11.56 -3.43
N LYS A 213 5.61 -11.89 -4.16
CA LYS A 213 6.90 -11.18 -4.04
C LYS A 213 6.72 -9.67 -4.26
N ILE A 214 6.12 -9.28 -5.40
CA ILE A 214 5.89 -7.86 -5.72
C ILE A 214 5.08 -7.18 -4.61
N ALA A 215 4.06 -7.85 -4.09
CA ALA A 215 3.20 -7.31 -3.05
C ALA A 215 3.94 -7.07 -1.73
N VAL A 216 4.77 -8.02 -1.29
CA VAL A 216 5.57 -7.88 -0.07
C VAL A 216 6.63 -6.78 -0.24
N GLU A 217 7.26 -6.68 -1.40
CA GLU A 217 8.21 -5.60 -1.72
C GLU A 217 7.56 -4.21 -1.68
N GLN A 218 6.26 -4.10 -1.95
CA GLN A 218 5.52 -2.84 -1.87
C GLN A 218 4.98 -2.51 -0.48
N LEU A 219 5.07 -3.43 0.50
CA LEU A 219 4.62 -3.14 1.87
C LEU A 219 5.40 -1.95 2.46
N PRO A 220 4.76 -1.13 3.32
CA PRO A 220 5.41 0.01 3.97
C PRO A 220 6.72 -0.38 4.62
N VAL A 221 7.75 0.45 4.48
CA VAL A 221 9.07 0.20 5.09
C VAL A 221 9.03 0.36 6.61
N ASN A 222 8.16 1.24 7.11
CA ASN A 222 7.95 1.50 8.53
C ASN A 222 6.47 1.36 8.91
N VAL A 223 6.20 1.13 10.19
CA VAL A 223 4.84 0.97 10.77
C VAL A 223 4.46 2.13 11.68
N ASP A 224 5.18 3.24 11.56
CA ASP A 224 5.14 4.38 12.49
C ASP A 224 4.39 5.60 11.95
N HIS A 225 3.52 5.43 10.95
CA HIS A 225 2.76 6.55 10.36
C HIS A 225 2.03 7.39 11.42
N ASP A 226 1.37 6.74 12.38
CA ASP A 226 0.67 7.44 13.47
C ASP A 226 1.63 8.23 14.38
N TYR A 227 2.85 7.73 14.56
CA TYR A 227 3.89 8.40 15.32
C TYR A 227 4.48 9.57 14.54
N PHE A 228 4.68 9.44 13.23
CA PHE A 228 5.06 10.54 12.34
C PHE A 228 4.01 11.67 12.37
N VAL A 229 2.73 11.33 12.27
CA VAL A 229 1.61 12.29 12.39
C VAL A 229 1.62 12.95 13.77
N TYR A 230 1.82 12.17 14.84
CA TYR A 230 1.94 12.70 16.21
C TYR A 230 3.09 13.71 16.34
N LYS A 231 4.30 13.36 15.88
CA LYS A 231 5.46 14.27 15.89
C LYS A 231 5.20 15.54 15.08
N THR A 232 4.60 15.39 13.91
CA THR A 232 4.26 16.53 13.03
C THR A 232 3.29 17.47 13.73
N ILE A 233 2.17 16.97 14.25
CA ILE A 233 1.18 17.78 14.99
C ILE A 233 1.84 18.48 16.19
N LYS A 234 2.69 17.77 16.93
CA LYS A 234 3.41 18.35 18.08
C LYS A 234 4.32 19.50 17.63
N GLN A 235 5.19 19.29 16.64
CA GLN A 235 6.09 20.32 16.12
C GLN A 235 5.34 21.53 15.57
N SER A 236 4.16 21.32 14.97
CA SER A 236 3.28 22.41 14.54
C SER A 236 2.76 23.21 15.73
N ARG A 237 2.28 22.54 16.79
CA ARG A 237 1.80 23.20 18.01
C ARG A 237 2.90 24.01 18.69
N ASP A 238 4.11 23.44 18.79
CA ASP A 238 5.25 24.13 19.37
C ASP A 238 5.58 25.38 18.53
N ARG A 239 5.61 25.27 17.19
CA ARG A 239 5.81 26.42 16.29
C ARG A 239 4.73 27.49 16.42
N PHE A 240 3.46 27.13 16.52
CA PHE A 240 2.38 28.10 16.71
C PHE A 240 2.44 28.76 18.10
N ALA A 241 2.85 28.04 19.14
CA ALA A 241 3.09 28.63 20.46
C ALA A 241 4.25 29.65 20.42
N TRP A 242 5.34 29.33 19.71
CA TRP A 242 6.46 30.27 19.50
C TRP A 242 6.06 31.49 18.66
N GLN A 243 5.30 31.33 17.58
CA GLN A 243 4.80 32.45 16.78
C GLN A 243 3.84 33.35 17.57
N ALA A 244 3.01 32.76 18.44
CA ALA A 244 2.18 33.52 19.36
C ALA A 244 3.03 34.32 20.36
N LEU A 245 4.08 33.72 20.93
CA LEU A 245 5.02 34.41 21.82
C LEU A 245 5.80 35.54 21.13
N ASP A 246 6.36 35.32 19.93
CA ASP A 246 7.05 36.36 19.13
C ASP A 246 6.10 37.52 18.76
N SER A 247 4.83 37.22 18.48
CA SER A 247 3.81 38.23 18.20
C SER A 247 3.40 39.04 19.44
N VAL A 248 3.56 38.46 20.63
CA VAL A 248 3.31 39.09 21.93
C VAL A 248 4.51 39.95 22.38
N GLU A 249 5.74 39.52 22.09
CA GLU A 249 6.95 40.31 22.37
C GLU A 249 7.09 41.52 21.44
N SER A 250 6.69 41.40 20.17
CA SER A 250 6.68 42.52 19.21
C SER A 250 5.56 43.55 19.45
N ALA A 251 4.58 43.25 20.32
CA ALA A 251 3.42 44.11 20.57
C ALA A 251 3.68 45.27 21.56
N GLY A 252 4.87 45.38 22.16
CA GLY A 252 5.40 46.59 22.81
C GLY A 252 4.65 47.17 24.02
N SER A 253 3.44 46.72 24.35
CA SER A 253 2.72 47.09 25.57
C SER A 253 1.85 45.94 26.08
N LEU A 254 1.84 45.76 27.40
CA LEU A 254 1.01 44.78 28.13
C LEU A 254 -0.46 44.78 27.68
N ASP A 255 -0.96 45.94 27.27
CA ASP A 255 -2.33 46.14 26.83
C ASP A 255 -2.64 45.56 25.44
N ALA A 256 -1.61 45.43 24.60
CA ALA A 256 -1.69 44.70 23.33
C ALA A 256 -1.53 43.17 23.53
N GLN A 257 -0.77 42.75 24.55
CA GLN A 257 -0.54 41.36 24.92
C GLN A 257 -1.81 40.67 25.44
N PHE A 258 -2.59 41.37 26.29
CA PHE A 258 -3.89 40.86 26.75
C PHE A 258 -4.91 40.71 25.61
N ARG A 259 -4.92 41.63 24.63
CA ARG A 259 -5.84 41.55 23.48
C ARG A 259 -5.46 40.46 22.47
N ALA A 260 -4.19 40.05 22.42
CA ALA A 260 -3.75 38.94 21.58
C ALA A 260 -4.16 37.58 22.18
N LEU A 261 -3.99 37.42 23.50
CA LEU A 261 -4.41 36.22 24.23
C LEU A 261 -5.95 36.03 24.20
N ASP A 262 -6.72 37.11 24.33
CA ASP A 262 -8.19 37.06 24.31
C ASP A 262 -8.77 36.69 22.92
N ARG A 263 -8.00 36.89 21.84
CA ARG A 263 -8.36 36.44 20.48
C ARG A 263 -8.02 34.98 20.20
N MET A 264 -7.12 34.38 20.99
CA MET A 264 -6.73 32.97 20.84
C MET A 264 -7.60 32.01 21.66
N GLY A 265 -8.45 32.53 22.56
CA GLY A 265 -9.37 31.77 23.41
C GLY A 265 -10.78 31.56 22.85
N LYS A 266 -10.98 31.66 21.53
CA LYS A 266 -12.25 31.34 20.84
C LYS A 266 -12.01 30.46 19.61
#